data_AF-A0A533ZJV5-F1
#
_entry.id   AF-A0A533ZJV5-F1
#
_cell.length_a   1.000
_cell.length_b   1.000
_cell.length_c   1.000
_cell.angle_alpha   90.00
_cell.angle_beta   90.00
_cell.angle_gamma   90.00
#
_symmetry.space_group_name_H-M   'P 1'
#
loop_
_entity.id
_entity.type
_entity.pdbx_description
1 polymer ?
#
loop_
_entity_poly.entity_id
_entity_poly.type
_entity_poly.pdbx_seq_one_letter_code
_entity_poly.pdbx_strand_id
1 'polypeptide(L)'
;MFAFTWPPDAIWVVSQKVFWFVIVLGVLISFHELGHFLAARWVGVKVLKFSLGFGPKLASRQVGDTEYLVSAVPLGGYVKLFGEDEDEVRTAEDKRRSFTHQRLPIFRPGASCSTRSQKATAGK
;
A
#
# COMPACT_ATOMS: atom_id res chain seq x y z
N MET A 1 39.02 -3.30 35.82
CA MET A 1 37.96 -4.06 35.11
C MET A 1 36.62 -3.68 35.74
N PHE A 2 35.86 -2.78 35.13
CA PHE A 2 34.50 -2.48 35.59
C PHE A 2 33.55 -3.53 35.00
N ALA A 3 33.03 -4.41 35.84
CA ALA A 3 31.94 -5.29 35.45
C ALA A 3 30.69 -4.43 35.33
N PHE A 4 30.32 -4.07 34.11
CA PHE A 4 29.08 -3.38 33.80
C PHE A 4 27.92 -4.37 33.94
N THR A 5 27.58 -4.74 35.17
CA THR A 5 26.43 -5.59 35.47
C THR A 5 25.20 -4.71 35.54
N TRP A 6 24.36 -4.79 34.50
CA TRP A 6 23.11 -4.05 34.48
C TRP A 6 22.23 -4.47 35.66
N PRO A 7 21.70 -3.53 36.46
CA PRO A 7 20.80 -3.84 37.55
C PRO A 7 19.56 -4.60 37.03
N PRO A 8 19.09 -5.69 37.69
CA PRO A 8 17.91 -6.43 37.24
C PRO A 8 16.66 -5.56 37.08
N ASP A 9 16.50 -4.54 37.93
CA ASP A 9 15.47 -3.51 37.86
C ASP A 9 15.57 -2.68 36.57
N ALA A 10 16.78 -2.37 36.12
CA ALA A 10 16.97 -1.63 34.89
C ALA A 10 16.70 -2.50 33.65
N ILE A 11 16.95 -3.82 33.69
CA ILE A 11 16.53 -4.73 32.59
C ILE A 11 15.01 -4.70 32.49
N TRP A 12 14.33 -4.83 33.62
CA TRP A 12 12.87 -4.83 33.68
C TRP A 12 12.27 -3.53 33.10
N VAL A 13 12.78 -2.37 33.54
CA VAL A 13 12.32 -1.06 33.05
C VAL A 13 12.60 -0.88 31.56
N VAL A 14 13.78 -1.28 31.08
CA VAL A 14 14.11 -1.19 29.65
C VAL A 14 13.22 -2.12 28.82
N SER A 15 12.99 -3.36 29.27
CA SER A 15 12.09 -4.30 28.61
C SER A 15 10.67 -3.75 28.49
N GLN A 16 10.14 -3.13 29.55
CA GLN A 16 8.82 -2.48 29.50
C GLN A 16 8.79 -1.33 28.48
N LYS A 17 9.82 -0.49 28.44
CA LYS A 17 9.90 0.62 27.47
C LYS A 17 9.95 0.12 26.03
N VAL A 18 10.77 -0.88 25.76
CA VAL A 18 10.88 -1.48 24.41
C VAL A 18 9.56 -2.11 24.00
N PHE A 19 8.89 -2.83 24.90
CA PHE A 19 7.58 -3.42 24.62
C PHE A 19 6.55 -2.36 24.20
N TRP A 20 6.39 -1.30 25.00
CA TRP A 20 5.46 -0.22 24.67
C TRP A 20 5.84 0.53 23.39
N PHE A 21 7.14 0.75 23.17
CA PHE A 21 7.65 1.38 21.95
C PHE A 21 7.24 0.58 20.70
N VAL A 22 7.42 -0.74 20.72
CA VAL A 22 7.06 -1.62 19.58
C VAL A 22 5.55 -1.61 19.34
N ILE A 23 4.73 -1.62 20.39
CA ILE A 23 3.26 -1.53 20.26
C ILE A 23 2.85 -0.21 19.61
N VAL A 24 3.35 0.93 20.13
CA VAL A 24 3.03 2.26 19.59
C VAL A 24 3.50 2.39 18.15
N LEU A 25 4.70 1.93 17.83
CA LEU A 25 5.25 1.95 16.48
C LEU A 25 4.42 1.08 15.54
N GLY A 26 4.00 -0.12 15.97
CA GLY A 26 3.11 -0.99 15.20
C GLY A 26 1.79 -0.30 14.86
N VAL A 27 1.13 0.28 15.86
CA VAL A 27 -0.12 1.04 15.67
C VAL A 27 0.09 2.22 14.74
N LEU A 28 1.17 2.99 14.91
CA LEU A 28 1.49 4.14 14.07
C LEU A 28 1.63 3.75 12.59
N ILE A 29 2.39 2.68 12.31
CA ILE A 29 2.58 2.17 10.95
C ILE A 29 1.24 1.68 10.38
N SER A 30 0.44 0.94 11.16
CA SER A 30 -0.89 0.51 10.70
C SER A 30 -1.81 1.68 10.32
N PHE A 31 -1.77 2.80 11.07
CA PHE A 31 -2.51 4.01 10.70
C PHE A 31 -1.92 4.71 9.47
N HIS A 32 -0.60 4.65 9.25
CA HIS A 32 0.04 5.17 8.04
C HIS A 32 -0.46 4.44 6.79
N GLU A 33 -0.51 3.10 6.83
CA GLU A 33 -1.04 2.28 5.74
C GLU A 33 -2.54 2.54 5.50
N LEU A 34 -3.31 2.71 6.57
CA LEU A 34 -4.72 3.11 6.46
C LEU A 34 -4.86 4.49 5.79
N GLY A 35 -3.92 5.40 6.02
CA GLY A 35 -3.84 6.69 5.35
C GLY A 35 -3.67 6.55 3.83
N HIS A 36 -2.75 5.69 3.37
CA HIS A 36 -2.59 5.38 1.94
C HIS A 36 -3.84 4.77 1.34
N PHE A 37 -4.49 3.86 2.06
CA PHE A 37 -5.75 3.25 1.64
C PHE A 37 -6.86 4.29 1.44
N LEU A 38 -7.04 5.19 2.41
CA LEU A 38 -8.03 6.28 2.34
C LEU A 38 -7.70 7.25 1.21
N ALA A 39 -6.43 7.65 1.06
CA ALA A 39 -5.99 8.55 0.02
C ALA A 39 -6.25 7.97 -1.39
N ALA A 40 -5.92 6.69 -1.60
CA ALA A 40 -6.21 6.00 -2.86
C ALA A 40 -7.72 5.96 -3.16
N ARG A 41 -8.54 5.64 -2.15
CA ARG A 41 -10.02 5.66 -2.25
C ARG A 41 -10.56 7.04 -2.61
N TRP A 42 -10.00 8.12 -2.05
CA TRP A 42 -10.41 9.49 -2.37
C TRP A 42 -10.01 9.94 -3.77
N VAL A 43 -8.86 9.50 -4.27
CA VAL A 43 -8.40 9.80 -5.64
C VAL A 43 -9.12 8.93 -6.69
N GLY A 44 -9.92 7.95 -6.26
CA GLY A 44 -10.66 7.04 -7.13
C GLY A 44 -9.83 5.86 -7.65
N VAL A 45 -8.67 5.62 -7.06
CA VAL A 45 -7.82 4.45 -7.34
C VAL A 45 -8.44 3.24 -6.65
N LYS A 46 -8.56 2.15 -7.39
CA LYS A 46 -9.08 0.89 -6.83
C LYS A 46 -8.02 0.27 -5.93
N VAL A 47 -8.44 -0.23 -4.78
CA VAL A 47 -7.57 -1.00 -3.87
C VAL A 47 -8.05 -2.44 -3.89
N LEU A 48 -7.14 -3.36 -4.20
CA LEU A 48 -7.44 -4.77 -4.32
C LEU A 48 -7.36 -5.49 -2.99
N LYS A 49 -6.29 -5.23 -2.22
CA LYS A 49 -6.07 -5.87 -0.93
C LYS A 49 -5.58 -4.86 0.10
N PHE A 50 -6.18 -4.88 1.27
CA PHE A 50 -5.74 -4.12 2.42
C PHE A 50 -5.50 -5.11 3.56
N SER A 51 -4.26 -5.26 4.02
CA SER A 51 -3.90 -6.13 5.12
C SER A 51 -3.50 -5.32 6.34
N LEU A 52 -4.22 -5.50 7.44
CA LEU A 52 -3.85 -4.97 8.74
C LEU A 52 -3.01 -6.02 9.48
N GLY A 53 -1.73 -5.72 9.67
CA GLY A 53 -0.76 -6.60 10.29
C GLY A 53 -0.07 -7.57 9.33
N PHE A 54 0.87 -8.33 9.91
CA PHE A 54 1.70 -9.34 9.24
C PHE A 54 1.45 -10.75 9.80
N GLY A 55 1.90 -11.75 9.06
CA GLY A 55 1.86 -13.15 9.49
C GLY A 55 0.58 -13.89 9.08
N PRO A 56 0.16 -14.92 9.85
CA PRO A 56 -0.97 -15.76 9.46
C PRO A 56 -2.27 -14.94 9.44
N LYS A 57 -3.02 -15.12 8.36
CA LYS A 57 -4.33 -14.50 8.12
C LYS A 57 -5.32 -15.02 9.16
N LEU A 58 -5.78 -14.15 10.05
CA LEU A 58 -6.81 -14.47 11.03
C LEU A 58 -8.21 -14.32 10.44
N ALA A 59 -8.41 -13.26 9.65
CA ALA A 59 -9.69 -13.00 9.02
C ALA A 59 -9.47 -12.36 7.64
N SER A 60 -10.38 -12.66 6.71
CA SER A 60 -10.61 -11.82 5.54
C SER A 60 -12.07 -11.51 5.37
N ARG A 61 -12.31 -10.32 4.84
CA ARG A 61 -13.62 -9.92 4.36
C ARG A 61 -13.47 -9.21 3.03
N GLN A 62 -14.15 -9.72 2.00
CA GLN A 62 -14.24 -9.02 0.73
C GLN A 62 -15.44 -8.07 0.77
N VAL A 63 -15.22 -6.79 0.49
CA VAL A 63 -16.28 -5.77 0.43
C VAL A 63 -16.13 -5.00 -0.88
N GLY A 64 -17.02 -5.26 -1.82
CA GLY A 64 -16.93 -4.73 -3.19
C GLY A 64 -15.67 -5.22 -3.89
N ASP A 65 -14.86 -4.28 -4.37
CA ASP A 65 -13.61 -4.54 -5.09
C ASP A 65 -12.38 -4.72 -4.16
N THR A 66 -12.55 -4.61 -2.84
CA THR A 66 -11.43 -4.62 -1.88
C THR A 66 -11.52 -5.82 -0.93
N GLU A 67 -10.45 -6.60 -0.87
CA GLU A 67 -10.25 -7.63 0.16
C GLU A 67 -9.59 -7.01 1.39
N TYR A 68 -10.27 -7.03 2.53
CA TYR A 68 -9.72 -6.64 3.82
C TYR A 68 -9.20 -7.87 4.53
N LEU A 69 -7.93 -7.88 4.91
CA LEU A 69 -7.27 -8.95 5.64
C LEU A 69 -6.85 -8.43 7.00
N VAL A 70 -7.00 -9.26 8.02
CA VAL A 70 -6.47 -9.02 9.36
C VAL A 70 -5.56 -10.17 9.71
N SER A 71 -4.30 -9.86 10.02
CA SER A 71 -3.27 -10.84 10.35
C SER A 71 -2.95 -10.82 11.85
N ALA A 72 -2.31 -11.87 12.35
CA ALA A 72 -2.09 -12.05 13.78
C ALA A 72 -1.16 -11.03 14.43
N VAL A 73 -0.22 -10.45 13.66
CA VAL A 73 0.76 -9.50 14.20
C VAL A 73 0.37 -8.08 13.81
N PRO A 74 -0.07 -7.22 14.74
CA PRO A 74 -0.51 -5.86 14.43
C PRO A 74 0.65 -4.86 14.16
N LEU A 75 1.86 -5.35 13.91
CA LEU A 75 3.06 -4.53 13.71
C LEU A 75 3.19 -4.03 12.26
N GLY A 76 2.13 -3.40 11.73
CA GLY A 76 2.12 -2.79 10.40
C GLY A 76 0.99 -3.30 9.50
N GLY A 77 1.27 -3.51 8.22
CA GLY A 77 0.29 -3.89 7.20
C GLY A 77 0.81 -3.66 5.78
N TYR A 78 -0.01 -3.95 4.78
CA TYR A 78 0.27 -3.59 3.39
C TYR A 78 -1.01 -3.26 2.62
N VAL A 79 -0.90 -2.34 1.66
CA VAL A 79 -1.99 -1.96 0.75
C VAL A 79 -1.57 -2.32 -0.67
N LYS A 80 -2.36 -3.15 -1.34
CA LYS A 80 -2.18 -3.49 -2.75
C LYS A 80 -3.13 -2.65 -3.60
N LEU A 81 -2.56 -1.75 -4.39
CA LEU A 81 -3.28 -0.84 -5.26
C LEU A 81 -3.46 -1.47 -6.65
N PHE A 82 -4.59 -1.15 -7.29
CA PHE A 82 -4.88 -1.62 -8.64
C PHE A 82 -3.88 -1.00 -9.63
N GLY A 83 -3.24 -1.84 -10.44
CA GLY A 83 -2.26 -1.43 -11.46
C GLY A 83 -0.81 -1.29 -10.97
N GLU A 84 -0.48 -1.82 -9.79
CA GLU A 84 0.92 -2.11 -9.41
C GLU A 84 1.49 -3.33 -10.16
N ASP A 85 0.64 -4.29 -10.53
CA ASP A 85 1.02 -5.42 -11.40
C ASP A 85 0.64 -5.12 -12.86
N GLU A 86 1.61 -5.24 -13.78
CA GLU A 86 1.43 -4.99 -15.21
C GLU A 86 0.39 -5.94 -15.85
N ASP A 87 0.23 -7.14 -15.28
CA ASP A 87 -0.68 -8.19 -15.78
C ASP A 87 -2.17 -7.89 -15.53
N GLU A 88 -2.50 -6.97 -14.60
CA GLU A 88 -3.88 -6.62 -14.26
C GLU A 88 -4.46 -5.53 -15.18
N VAL A 89 -3.62 -4.83 -15.95
CA VAL A 89 -4.03 -3.72 -16.84
C VAL A 89 -4.38 -4.25 -18.23
N ARG A 90 -5.58 -4.84 -18.38
CA ARG A 90 -6.00 -5.48 -19.63
C ARG A 90 -6.85 -4.60 -20.57
N THR A 91 -7.45 -3.52 -20.07
CA THR A 91 -8.38 -2.66 -20.85
C THR A 91 -8.03 -1.17 -20.76
N ALA A 92 -8.48 -0.36 -21.73
CA ALA A 92 -8.22 1.09 -21.75
C ALA A 92 -8.87 1.84 -20.57
N GLU A 93 -10.00 1.34 -20.01
CA GLU A 93 -10.56 1.84 -18.76
C GLU A 93 -9.71 1.50 -17.52
N ASP A 94 -8.98 0.38 -17.53
CA ASP A 94 -8.12 -0.04 -16.42
C ASP A 94 -6.88 0.86 -16.30
N LYS A 95 -6.37 1.37 -17.43
CA LYS A 95 -5.32 2.39 -17.47
C LYS A 95 -5.71 3.73 -16.83
N ARG A 96 -7.00 4.05 -16.70
CA ARG A 96 -7.46 5.28 -16.04
C ARG A 96 -7.56 5.16 -14.53
N ARG A 97 -7.56 3.94 -13.98
CA ARG A 97 -7.70 3.67 -12.54
C ARG A 97 -6.44 3.06 -11.91
N SER A 98 -5.38 2.87 -12.70
CA SER A 98 -4.09 2.37 -12.21
C SER A 98 -3.25 3.49 -11.60
N PHE A 99 -2.61 3.19 -10.47
CA PHE A 99 -1.72 4.13 -9.77
C PHE A 99 -0.59 4.63 -10.68
N THR A 100 -0.05 3.74 -11.52
CA THR A 100 1.05 4.01 -12.47
C THR A 100 0.68 5.04 -13.55
N HIS A 101 -0.60 5.20 -13.89
CA HIS A 101 -1.05 6.12 -14.95
C HIS A 101 -1.78 7.37 -14.46
N GLN A 102 -2.04 7.49 -13.15
CA GLN A 102 -2.64 8.69 -12.56
C GLN A 102 -1.61 9.83 -12.47
N ARG A 103 -1.30 10.47 -13.62
CA ARG A 103 -0.49 11.69 -13.64
C ARG A 103 -1.25 12.81 -12.91
N LEU A 104 -0.72 13.23 -11.76
CA LEU A 104 -1.14 14.42 -11.01
C LEU A 104 -1.43 15.61 -11.95
N PRO A 105 -2.58 16.31 -11.80
CA PRO A 105 -2.95 17.42 -12.68
C PRO A 105 -2.11 18.70 -12.50
N ILE A 106 -1.08 18.70 -11.64
CA ILE A 106 -0.30 19.90 -11.30
C ILE A 106 0.79 20.20 -12.34
N PHE A 107 1.24 19.21 -13.12
CA PHE A 107 2.24 19.45 -14.17
C PHE A 107 1.62 19.18 -15.54
N ARG A 108 1.10 20.24 -16.17
CA ARG A 108 0.89 20.31 -17.62
C ARG A 108 2.18 20.85 -18.27
N PRO A 109 3.13 20.03 -18.71
CA PRO A 109 3.95 20.41 -19.85
C PRO A 109 3.06 20.28 -21.09
N GLY A 110 3.09 21.31 -21.92
CA GLY A 110 2.12 21.59 -22.96
C GLY A 110 1.88 20.49 -24.01
N ALA A 111 0.77 20.71 -24.69
CA ALA A 111 0.33 20.04 -25.90
C ALA A 111 1.43 19.86 -26.95
N SER A 112 1.34 18.75 -27.69
CA SER A 112 1.82 18.52 -29.07
C SER A 112 1.95 17.00 -29.26
N CYS A 113 1.53 16.31 -30.32
CA CYS A 113 0.87 16.67 -31.57
C CYS A 113 0.39 15.33 -32.19
N SER A 114 -0.61 15.44 -33.05
CA SER A 114 -1.22 14.38 -33.83
C SER A 114 -0.28 13.63 -34.79
N THR A 115 -0.50 12.32 -34.90
CA THR A 115 -0.37 11.51 -36.13
C THR A 115 -1.36 10.35 -35.92
N ARG A 116 -2.60 10.33 -36.44
CA ARG A 116 -3.08 10.37 -37.84
C ARG A 116 -2.14 9.66 -38.82
N SER A 117 -2.73 8.69 -39.55
CA SER A 117 -2.16 7.89 -40.64
C SER A 117 -1.34 6.66 -40.17
N GLN A 118 -1.63 5.41 -40.53
CA GLN A 118 -2.27 4.90 -41.73
C GLN A 118 -3.06 3.61 -41.48
N LYS A 119 -4.25 3.56 -42.07
CA LYS A 119 -5.00 2.36 -42.44
C LYS A 119 -4.58 2.05 -43.88
N ALA A 120 -3.94 0.91 -44.13
CA ALA A 120 -3.76 0.34 -45.47
C ALA A 120 -3.65 -1.19 -45.30
N THR A 121 -4.71 -1.98 -45.50
CA THR A 121 -5.09 -2.63 -46.78
C THR A 121 -3.94 -3.29 -47.54
N ALA A 122 -3.89 -4.63 -47.48
CA ALA A 122 -3.59 -5.61 -48.56
C ALA A 122 -3.08 -6.90 -47.88
N GLY A 123 -3.66 -8.10 -48.02
CA GLY A 123 -4.64 -8.54 -49.00
C GLY A 123 -4.00 -8.95 -50.31
N LYS A 124 -3.03 -9.88 -50.31
CA LYS A 124 -2.91 -11.00 -51.26
C LYS A 124 -1.85 -11.99 -50.81
#